data_AF-A0A7C9RJF2-F1
#
_entry.id   AF-A0A7C9RJF2-F1
#
_cell.length_a   1.000
_cell.length_b   1.000
_cell.length_c   1.000
_cell.angle_alpha   90.00
_cell.angle_beta   90.00
_cell.angle_gamma   90.00
#
_symmetry.space_group_name_H-M   'P 1'
#
loop_
_entity.id
_entity.type
_entity.pdbx_description
1 polymer ?
#
loop_
_entity_poly.entity_id
_entity_poly.type
_entity_poly.pdbx_seq_one_letter_code
_entity_poly.pdbx_strand_id
1 'polypeptide(L)'
;QWMNPACHRSLYSYQARMAIALAVQNPQIAVTYLPLACTGATIDEGMFGAQRARECVVGKNSLTCQGTVNAQIAELREALTAATKRQPDRVLDLILLSIGANDVDFSGLVADVIVERQTERALSRRTGVLSSVDEARSTLQRELPQDFNKLRQALKPFVGGDLSRVIYTSYANPSLLNGAPCPGGRAGFDIHPAFNADPQRLAEVTDFVQSEFLPSLKKLATCSGGVLCGNPARDRMTFVDQHQAAFANHGFCARAETDPPFDRECFSAKGESFVADIVDAANNPLVCGAGASDFRPYSPRARWIRDANDSYFTAMTYPQAQKAPTNQPGDIHDATWGVLSAVYGGAIHPTAEGHAAMADAALPAATSVLGLGLSEAQVTSEPISPAAPVRQ
;
A
#
# COMPACT_ATOMS: atom_id res chain seq x y z
N GLN A 1 13.55 9.21 -0.09
CA GLN A 1 14.36 8.17 0.59
C GLN A 1 13.48 7.47 1.62
N TRP A 2 13.59 6.15 1.76
CA TRP A 2 12.80 5.38 2.72
C TRP A 2 13.21 5.66 4.18
N MET A 3 12.24 5.62 5.10
CA MET A 3 12.51 5.61 6.55
C MET A 3 13.16 4.31 7.00
N ASN A 4 12.75 3.20 6.39
CA ASN A 4 13.36 1.89 6.57
C ASN A 4 13.52 1.27 5.17
N PRO A 5 14.75 1.28 4.62
CA PRO A 5 15.08 0.67 3.33
C PRO A 5 14.62 -0.79 3.22
N ALA A 6 14.94 -1.63 4.20
CA ALA A 6 14.63 -3.06 4.15
C ALA A 6 13.13 -3.40 4.03
N CYS A 7 12.26 -2.49 4.47
CA CYS A 7 10.81 -2.62 4.43
C CYS A 7 10.11 -1.64 3.47
N HIS A 8 10.85 -0.78 2.76
CA HIS A 8 10.32 0.36 1.99
C HIS A 8 9.32 1.23 2.79
N ARG A 9 9.59 1.49 4.08
CA ARG A 9 8.69 2.33 4.90
C ARG A 9 8.80 3.79 4.47
N SER A 10 7.67 4.45 4.27
CA SER A 10 7.59 5.83 3.78
C SER A 10 6.90 6.75 4.77
N LEU A 11 7.38 8.00 4.88
CA LEU A 11 6.68 9.09 5.58
C LEU A 11 5.35 9.46 4.90
N TYR A 12 5.18 9.06 3.64
CA TYR A 12 3.97 9.32 2.87
C TYR A 12 2.93 8.20 2.95
N SER A 13 3.16 7.16 3.77
CA SER A 13 2.15 6.14 3.99
C SER A 13 0.89 6.73 4.62
N TYR A 14 -0.26 6.12 4.37
CA TYR A 14 -1.52 6.62 4.92
C TYR A 14 -1.50 6.60 6.47
N GLN A 15 -0.81 5.63 7.07
CA GLN A 15 -0.71 5.51 8.52
C GLN A 15 0.04 6.69 9.14
N ALA A 16 1.19 7.06 8.56
CA ALA A 16 1.98 8.20 9.03
C ALA A 16 1.23 9.52 8.81
N ARG A 17 0.61 9.69 7.63
CA ARG A 17 -0.21 10.86 7.32
C ARG A 17 -1.40 11.02 8.26
N MET A 18 -2.12 9.94 8.55
CA MET A 18 -3.25 9.98 9.49
C MET A 18 -2.78 10.35 10.89
N ALA A 19 -1.68 9.75 11.39
CA ALA A 19 -1.12 10.09 12.69
C ALA A 19 -0.72 11.57 12.80
N ILE A 20 -0.11 12.13 11.75
CA ILE A 20 0.20 13.57 11.68
C ILE A 20 -1.10 14.40 11.70
N ALA A 21 -2.08 14.06 10.88
CA ALA A 21 -3.36 14.77 10.83
C ALA A 21 -4.08 14.73 12.18
N LEU A 22 -4.09 13.58 12.85
CA LEU A 22 -4.67 13.41 14.19
C LEU A 22 -4.00 14.34 15.21
N ALA A 23 -2.66 14.44 15.19
CA ALA A 23 -1.91 15.31 16.08
C ALA A 23 -2.17 16.80 15.80
N VAL A 24 -2.22 17.18 14.53
CA VAL A 24 -2.48 18.56 14.11
C VAL A 24 -3.89 19.00 14.48
N GLN A 25 -4.89 18.13 14.33
CA GLN A 25 -6.30 18.43 14.62
C GLN A 25 -6.63 18.38 16.12
N ASN A 26 -5.80 17.75 16.94
CA ASN A 26 -6.02 17.59 18.38
C ASN A 26 -4.80 18.08 19.17
N PRO A 27 -4.60 19.40 19.30
CA PRO A 27 -3.38 19.96 19.92
C PRO A 27 -3.24 19.66 21.42
N GLN A 28 -4.31 19.15 22.06
CA GLN A 28 -4.33 18.79 23.48
C GLN A 28 -3.84 17.36 23.77
N ILE A 29 -3.52 16.57 22.73
CA ILE A 29 -2.98 15.22 22.88
C ILE A 29 -1.59 15.10 22.29
N ALA A 30 -0.82 14.14 22.79
CA ALA A 30 0.45 13.73 22.18
C ALA A 30 0.24 12.44 21.40
N VAL A 31 0.52 12.45 20.10
CA VAL A 31 0.48 11.25 19.25
C VAL A 31 1.87 10.63 19.19
N THR A 32 2.00 9.40 19.68
CA THR A 32 3.21 8.58 19.50
C THR A 32 2.93 7.52 18.45
N TYR A 33 3.66 7.56 17.33
CA TYR A 33 3.45 6.66 16.20
C TYR A 33 4.62 5.67 16.05
N LEU A 34 4.30 4.38 15.93
CA LEU A 34 5.27 3.30 15.72
C LEU A 34 5.03 2.64 14.34
N PRO A 35 5.85 2.95 13.31
CA PRO A 35 5.72 2.35 11.99
C PRO A 35 6.38 0.97 11.90
N LEU A 36 5.59 -0.10 11.83
CA LEU A 36 6.08 -1.48 11.69
C LEU A 36 5.82 -2.11 10.32
N ALA A 37 4.96 -1.50 9.49
CA ALA A 37 4.57 -2.03 8.19
C ALA A 37 5.80 -2.41 7.33
N CYS A 38 5.69 -3.51 6.59
CA CYS A 38 6.75 -3.97 5.70
C CYS A 38 6.14 -4.40 4.37
N THR A 39 6.74 -3.97 3.27
CA THR A 39 6.26 -4.35 1.94
C THR A 39 6.39 -5.86 1.70
N GLY A 40 5.40 -6.42 1.02
CA GLY A 40 5.31 -7.86 0.75
C GLY A 40 5.01 -8.74 1.98
N ALA A 41 4.60 -8.19 3.11
CA ALA A 41 4.16 -8.96 4.27
C ALA A 41 2.82 -9.66 4.02
N THR A 42 2.72 -10.94 4.38
CA THR A 42 1.48 -11.71 4.56
C THR A 42 1.16 -11.83 6.06
N ILE A 43 0.06 -12.46 6.43
CA ILE A 43 -0.28 -12.75 7.83
C ILE A 43 0.72 -13.74 8.43
N ASP A 44 1.08 -14.79 7.70
CA ASP A 44 2.02 -15.79 8.19
C ASP A 44 3.48 -15.30 8.09
N GLU A 45 3.89 -14.72 6.96
CA GLU A 45 5.25 -14.18 6.75
C GLU A 45 5.28 -12.65 6.88
N GLY A 46 6.14 -12.13 7.75
CA GLY A 46 6.27 -10.68 7.98
C GLY A 46 5.41 -10.16 9.11
N MET A 47 4.14 -10.57 9.22
CA MET A 47 3.32 -10.24 10.39
C MET A 47 3.67 -11.14 11.59
N PHE A 48 3.63 -12.47 11.42
CA PHE A 48 4.00 -13.44 12.46
C PHE A 48 5.43 -13.99 12.33
N GLY A 49 5.87 -14.31 11.12
CA GLY A 49 7.22 -14.77 10.81
C GLY A 49 8.15 -13.62 10.43
N ALA A 50 9.46 -13.86 10.51
CA ALA A 50 10.42 -12.99 9.83
C ALA A 50 10.22 -13.08 8.31
N GLN A 51 10.55 -12.01 7.59
CA GLN A 51 10.52 -12.01 6.12
C GLN A 51 11.85 -11.55 5.55
N ARG A 52 12.11 -11.86 4.28
CA ARG A 52 13.31 -11.37 3.58
C ARG A 52 13.26 -9.85 3.45
N ALA A 53 14.39 -9.18 3.68
CA ALA A 53 14.51 -7.75 3.41
C ALA A 53 14.42 -7.49 1.90
N ARG A 54 13.79 -6.38 1.53
CA ARG A 54 13.48 -6.06 0.13
C ARG A 54 14.56 -5.21 -0.55
N GLU A 55 15.43 -4.57 0.23
CA GLU A 55 16.57 -3.78 -0.26
C GLU A 55 17.89 -4.23 0.36
N CYS A 56 18.96 -4.16 -0.44
CA CYS A 56 20.33 -4.26 0.03
C CYS A 56 20.93 -2.86 0.21
N VAL A 57 21.48 -2.58 1.38
CA VAL A 57 22.10 -1.27 1.65
C VAL A 57 23.55 -1.30 1.15
N VAL A 58 23.91 -0.34 0.31
CA VAL A 58 25.30 -0.16 -0.16
C VAL A 58 26.08 0.61 0.91
N GLY A 59 26.98 -0.08 1.60
CA GLY A 59 28.06 0.57 2.35
C GLY A 59 29.16 1.04 1.39
N LYS A 60 30.02 1.97 1.83
CA LYS A 60 31.09 2.56 0.99
C LYS A 60 31.95 1.52 0.25
N ASN A 61 32.12 0.31 0.82
CA ASN A 61 32.96 -0.75 0.28
C ASN A 61 32.26 -2.12 0.11
N SER A 62 30.96 -2.27 0.44
CA SER A 62 30.27 -3.57 0.33
C SER A 62 28.75 -3.44 0.19
N LEU A 63 28.14 -4.43 -0.47
CA LEU A 63 26.69 -4.61 -0.50
C LEU A 63 26.28 -5.36 0.78
N THR A 64 25.71 -4.66 1.75
CA THR A 64 25.12 -5.26 2.94
C THR A 64 23.63 -5.46 2.72
N CYS A 65 23.26 -6.62 2.18
CA CYS A 65 21.87 -7.06 2.21
C CYS A 65 21.51 -7.41 3.65
N GLN A 66 20.53 -6.71 4.24
CA GLN A 66 19.90 -7.26 5.45
C GLN A 66 19.28 -8.61 5.05
N GLY A 67 19.65 -9.70 5.72
CA GLY A 67 19.20 -11.04 5.33
C GLY A 67 17.68 -11.18 5.50
N THR A 68 17.19 -10.78 6.67
CA THR A 68 15.78 -10.82 7.04
C THR A 68 15.43 -9.60 7.90
N VAL A 69 14.15 -9.27 7.94
CA VAL A 69 13.54 -8.36 8.91
C VAL A 69 12.65 -9.18 9.84
N ASN A 70 12.59 -8.78 11.11
CA ASN A 70 11.80 -9.47 12.12
C ASN A 70 10.29 -9.33 11.84
N ALA A 71 9.52 -10.23 12.47
CA ALA A 71 8.07 -10.18 12.45
C ALA A 71 7.54 -8.89 13.09
N GLN A 72 6.52 -8.27 12.49
CA GLN A 72 5.91 -7.05 12.98
C GLN A 72 5.33 -7.22 14.40
N ILE A 73 4.71 -8.36 14.71
CA ILE A 73 4.18 -8.62 16.05
C ILE A 73 5.31 -8.79 17.09
N ALA A 74 6.44 -9.38 16.70
CA ALA A 74 7.59 -9.52 17.59
C ALA A 74 8.20 -8.16 17.93
N GLU A 75 8.42 -7.33 16.90
CA GLU A 75 8.89 -5.94 17.05
C GLU A 75 7.93 -5.10 17.91
N LEU A 76 6.63 -5.26 17.72
CA LEU A 76 5.63 -4.59 18.54
C LEU A 76 5.75 -4.99 20.02
N ARG A 77 5.86 -6.29 20.31
CA ARG A 77 6.02 -6.80 21.68
C ARG A 77 7.27 -6.25 22.35
N GLU A 78 8.38 -6.22 21.62
CA GLU A 78 9.64 -5.69 22.11
C GLU A 78 9.52 -4.19 22.42
N ALA A 79 8.98 -3.40 21.48
CA ALA A 79 8.76 -1.97 21.66
C ALA A 79 7.87 -1.65 22.86
N LEU A 80 6.75 -2.37 23.01
CA LEU A 80 5.85 -2.20 24.16
C LEU A 80 6.50 -2.63 25.47
N THR A 81 7.24 -3.74 25.49
CA THR A 81 7.99 -4.18 26.68
C THR A 81 9.03 -3.15 27.11
N ALA A 82 9.72 -2.54 26.15
CA ALA A 82 10.67 -1.47 26.43
C ALA A 82 9.98 -0.21 26.97
N ALA A 83 8.79 0.12 26.43
CA ALA A 83 8.01 1.26 26.87
C ALA A 83 7.42 1.05 28.28
N THR A 84 6.86 -0.12 28.57
CA THR A 84 6.25 -0.44 29.87
C THR A 84 7.26 -0.51 31.01
N LYS A 85 8.52 -0.87 30.73
CA LYS A 85 9.62 -0.75 31.71
C LYS A 85 9.84 0.68 32.20
N ARG A 86 9.59 1.68 31.35
CA ARG A 86 9.73 3.10 31.70
C ARG A 86 8.43 3.71 32.21
N GLN A 87 7.29 3.25 31.69
CA GLN A 87 5.96 3.73 32.04
C GLN A 87 5.01 2.52 32.11
N PRO A 88 4.80 1.92 33.30
CA PRO A 88 4.06 0.66 33.46
C PRO A 88 2.64 0.68 32.84
N ASP A 89 1.97 1.82 32.88
CA ASP A 89 0.62 1.99 32.34
C ASP A 89 0.58 2.26 30.82
N ARG A 90 1.72 2.19 30.12
CA ARG A 90 1.77 2.43 28.68
C ARG A 90 1.05 1.30 27.92
N VAL A 91 -0.04 1.67 27.25
CA VAL A 91 -0.83 0.78 26.38
C VAL A 91 -0.84 1.29 24.94
N LEU A 92 -1.35 0.47 24.00
CA LEU A 92 -1.71 0.93 22.66
C LEU A 92 -3.16 1.39 22.62
N ASP A 93 -3.38 2.60 22.13
CA ASP A 93 -4.73 3.16 21.97
C ASP A 93 -5.41 2.69 20.68
N LEU A 94 -4.63 2.47 19.63
CA LEU A 94 -5.08 2.21 18.26
C LEU A 94 -4.05 1.40 17.46
N ILE A 95 -4.52 0.57 16.53
CA ILE A 95 -3.70 -0.09 15.50
C ILE A 95 -4.25 0.26 14.12
N LEU A 96 -3.38 0.66 13.20
CA LEU A 96 -3.72 0.87 11.78
C LEU A 96 -3.25 -0.34 10.98
N LEU A 97 -4.15 -0.97 10.25
CA LEU A 97 -3.90 -2.24 9.60
C LEU A 97 -4.42 -2.27 8.16
N SER A 98 -3.59 -2.80 7.28
CA SER A 98 -3.95 -3.24 5.92
C SER A 98 -3.12 -4.49 5.63
N ILE A 99 -3.77 -5.65 5.48
CA ILE A 99 -3.13 -6.95 5.26
C ILE A 99 -4.09 -7.88 4.50
N GLY A 100 -3.61 -8.83 3.70
CA GLY A 100 -4.46 -9.76 2.94
C GLY A 100 -4.20 -9.76 1.43
N ALA A 101 -3.66 -8.69 0.85
CA ALA A 101 -3.39 -8.64 -0.60
C ALA A 101 -2.24 -9.55 -1.01
N ASN A 102 -1.15 -9.56 -0.23
CA ASN A 102 -0.02 -10.45 -0.48
C ASN A 102 -0.38 -11.91 -0.18
N ASP A 103 -1.31 -12.13 0.77
CA ASP A 103 -1.79 -13.47 1.13
C ASP A 103 -2.49 -14.17 -0.04
N VAL A 104 -3.20 -13.43 -0.89
CA VAL A 104 -3.83 -13.95 -2.12
C VAL A 104 -2.94 -13.81 -3.37
N ASP A 105 -1.65 -13.52 -3.17
CA ASP A 105 -0.66 -13.25 -4.23
C ASP A 105 -1.13 -12.22 -5.28
N PHE A 106 -1.63 -11.07 -4.81
CA PHE A 106 -2.04 -9.98 -5.70
C PHE A 106 -0.91 -9.50 -6.63
N SER A 107 0.35 -9.57 -6.18
CA SER A 107 1.52 -9.31 -7.02
C SER A 107 1.61 -10.26 -8.22
N GLY A 108 1.33 -11.55 -8.01
CA GLY A 108 1.26 -12.54 -9.08
C GLY A 108 0.13 -12.28 -10.07
N LEU A 109 -1.01 -11.74 -9.61
CA LEU A 109 -2.11 -11.31 -10.49
C LEU A 109 -1.70 -10.10 -11.35
N VAL A 110 -1.05 -9.10 -10.76
CA VAL A 110 -0.53 -7.95 -11.51
C VAL A 110 0.49 -8.41 -12.55
N ALA A 111 1.42 -9.30 -12.17
CA ALA A 111 2.38 -9.89 -13.08
C ALA A 111 1.69 -10.63 -14.24
N ASP A 112 0.63 -11.38 -13.94
CA ASP A 112 -0.13 -12.09 -14.96
C ASP A 112 -0.79 -11.15 -15.96
N VAL A 113 -1.30 -10.00 -15.50
CA VAL A 113 -1.85 -8.96 -16.38
C VAL A 113 -0.77 -8.36 -17.29
N ILE A 114 0.37 -7.93 -16.72
CA ILE A 114 1.33 -7.08 -17.44
C ILE A 114 2.37 -7.87 -18.25
N VAL A 115 2.68 -9.12 -17.92
CA VAL A 115 3.68 -9.91 -18.64
C VAL A 115 3.03 -10.58 -19.84
N GLU A 116 3.36 -10.12 -21.05
CA GLU A 116 2.70 -10.54 -22.29
C GLU A 116 3.45 -11.66 -23.02
N ARG A 117 4.77 -11.53 -23.17
CA ARG A 117 5.55 -12.41 -24.04
C ARG A 117 5.57 -13.86 -23.53
N GLN A 118 5.34 -14.82 -24.43
CA GLN A 118 5.17 -16.23 -24.08
C GLN A 118 6.40 -16.85 -23.39
N THR A 119 7.60 -16.45 -23.81
CA THR A 119 8.87 -16.89 -23.21
C THR A 119 9.00 -16.43 -21.77
N GLU A 120 8.69 -15.15 -21.49
CA GLU A 120 8.71 -14.51 -20.18
C GLU A 120 7.59 -15.08 -19.29
N ARG A 121 6.40 -15.33 -19.84
CA ARG A 121 5.31 -16.03 -19.12
C ARG A 121 5.69 -17.47 -18.77
N ALA A 122 6.30 -18.21 -19.69
CA ALA A 122 6.73 -19.60 -19.45
C ALA A 122 7.81 -19.67 -18.37
N LEU A 123 8.74 -18.71 -18.34
CA LEU A 123 9.72 -18.55 -17.28
C LEU A 123 9.05 -18.18 -15.95
N SER A 124 8.14 -17.19 -15.97
CA SER A 124 7.44 -16.70 -14.77
C SER A 124 6.57 -17.78 -14.10
N ARG A 125 5.90 -18.63 -14.90
CA ARG A 125 5.15 -19.79 -14.37
C ARG A 125 6.08 -20.81 -13.71
N ARG A 126 7.25 -21.07 -14.31
CA ARG A 126 8.24 -22.01 -13.74
C ARG A 126 8.86 -21.49 -12.45
N THR A 127 8.94 -20.18 -12.27
CA THR A 127 9.48 -19.54 -11.07
C THR A 127 8.42 -19.17 -10.03
N GLY A 128 7.13 -19.46 -10.29
CA GLY A 128 6.02 -19.16 -9.36
C GLY A 128 5.69 -17.67 -9.22
N VAL A 129 5.95 -16.87 -10.25
CA VAL A 129 5.78 -15.41 -10.24
C VAL A 129 4.44 -14.96 -10.82
N LEU A 130 3.73 -15.83 -11.57
CA LEU A 130 2.37 -15.56 -12.03
C LEU A 130 1.37 -16.30 -11.16
N SER A 131 0.30 -15.61 -10.80
CA SER A 131 -0.88 -16.18 -10.15
C SER A 131 -2.09 -16.05 -11.07
N SER A 132 -3.12 -16.87 -10.80
CA SER A 132 -4.41 -16.80 -11.48
C SER A 132 -5.51 -16.34 -10.53
N VAL A 133 -6.59 -15.78 -11.09
CA VAL A 133 -7.78 -15.40 -10.31
C VAL A 133 -8.36 -16.61 -9.57
N ASP A 134 -8.31 -17.81 -10.15
CA ASP A 134 -8.78 -19.04 -9.50
C ASP A 134 -7.95 -19.43 -8.27
N GLU A 135 -6.62 -19.30 -8.34
CA GLU A 135 -5.75 -19.54 -7.19
C GLU A 135 -5.98 -18.50 -6.09
N ALA A 136 -5.99 -17.22 -6.44
CA ALA A 136 -6.27 -16.13 -5.50
C ALA A 136 -7.65 -16.29 -4.84
N ARG A 137 -8.67 -16.68 -5.61
CA ARG A 137 -10.02 -16.99 -5.11
C ARG A 137 -10.01 -18.19 -4.17
N SER A 138 -9.27 -19.24 -4.49
CA SER A 138 -9.14 -20.42 -3.61
C SER A 138 -8.54 -20.03 -2.26
N THR A 139 -7.43 -19.28 -2.25
CA THR A 139 -6.78 -18.80 -1.02
C THR A 139 -7.70 -17.87 -0.23
N LEU A 140 -8.37 -16.92 -0.91
CA LEU A 140 -9.35 -16.00 -0.31
C LEU A 140 -10.48 -16.75 0.42
N GLN A 141 -10.95 -17.86 -0.14
CA GLN A 141 -12.08 -18.62 0.40
C GLN A 141 -11.66 -19.65 1.47
N ARG A 142 -10.46 -20.23 1.36
CA ARG A 142 -10.06 -21.40 2.16
C ARG A 142 -9.06 -21.08 3.27
N GLU A 143 -8.13 -20.18 3.01
CA GLU A 143 -6.97 -19.94 3.90
C GLU A 143 -7.14 -18.63 4.66
N LEU A 144 -7.39 -17.54 3.93
CA LEU A 144 -7.48 -16.20 4.52
C LEU A 144 -8.48 -16.09 5.70
N PRO A 145 -9.64 -16.79 5.71
CA PRO A 145 -10.53 -16.79 6.87
C PRO A 145 -9.88 -17.33 8.15
N GLN A 146 -9.05 -18.37 8.04
CA GLN A 146 -8.33 -18.93 9.18
C GLN A 146 -7.19 -18.01 9.63
N ASP A 147 -6.50 -17.38 8.68
CA ASP A 147 -5.41 -16.46 9.00
C ASP A 147 -5.93 -15.20 9.68
N PHE A 148 -7.09 -14.68 9.27
CA PHE A 148 -7.77 -13.62 10.00
C PHE A 148 -8.18 -14.05 11.43
N ASN A 149 -8.54 -15.32 11.66
CA ASN A 149 -8.78 -15.81 13.01
C ASN A 149 -7.50 -15.77 13.87
N LYS A 150 -6.36 -16.27 13.35
CA LYS A 150 -5.05 -16.17 14.02
C LYS A 150 -4.67 -14.70 14.28
N LEU A 151 -4.85 -13.83 13.28
CA LEU A 151 -4.57 -12.39 13.36
C LEU A 151 -5.33 -11.72 14.50
N ARG A 152 -6.63 -11.99 14.63
CA ARG A 152 -7.44 -11.46 15.73
C ARG A 152 -6.91 -11.91 17.10
N GLN A 153 -6.60 -13.20 17.25
CA GLN A 153 -6.06 -13.74 18.50
C GLN A 153 -4.74 -13.08 18.88
N ALA A 154 -3.88 -12.80 17.90
CA ALA A 154 -2.60 -12.13 18.13
C ALA A 154 -2.75 -10.64 18.45
N LEU A 155 -3.69 -9.92 17.81
CA LEU A 155 -3.86 -8.48 17.98
C LEU A 155 -4.63 -8.11 19.25
N LYS A 156 -5.62 -8.93 19.62
CA LYS A 156 -6.57 -8.63 20.70
C LYS A 156 -5.93 -8.27 22.05
N PRO A 157 -4.84 -8.95 22.50
CA PRO A 157 -4.17 -8.57 23.74
C PRO A 157 -3.56 -7.17 23.72
N PHE A 158 -3.13 -6.66 22.55
CA PHE A 158 -2.47 -5.36 22.45
C PHE A 158 -3.44 -4.18 22.63
N VAL A 159 -4.72 -4.40 22.35
CA VAL A 159 -5.75 -3.35 22.37
C VAL A 159 -6.77 -3.57 23.50
N GLY A 160 -6.32 -4.16 24.61
CA GLY A 160 -7.15 -4.34 25.80
C GLY A 160 -8.34 -5.28 25.62
N GLY A 161 -8.26 -6.21 24.67
CA GLY A 161 -9.34 -7.16 24.41
C GLY A 161 -10.45 -6.66 23.48
N ASP A 162 -10.32 -5.46 22.91
CA ASP A 162 -11.32 -4.85 22.05
C ASP A 162 -10.75 -4.52 20.66
N LEU A 163 -11.08 -5.34 19.67
CA LEU A 163 -10.59 -5.18 18.31
C LEU A 163 -11.22 -4.01 17.55
N SER A 164 -12.22 -3.32 18.09
CA SER A 164 -12.71 -2.07 17.48
C SER A 164 -11.61 -0.99 17.41
N ARG A 165 -10.56 -1.12 18.24
CA ARG A 165 -9.34 -0.28 18.21
C ARG A 165 -8.35 -0.64 17.10
N VAL A 166 -8.60 -1.70 16.35
CA VAL A 166 -7.90 -2.00 15.11
C VAL A 166 -8.70 -1.39 13.96
N ILE A 167 -8.15 -0.34 13.36
CA ILE A 167 -8.69 0.27 12.15
C ILE A 167 -8.11 -0.48 10.96
N TYR A 168 -8.94 -1.35 10.39
CA TYR A 168 -8.66 -2.03 9.15
C TYR A 168 -9.01 -1.11 7.99
N THR A 169 -7.99 -0.52 7.36
CA THR A 169 -8.16 0.32 6.16
C THR A 169 -8.05 -0.57 4.93
N SER A 170 -9.14 -0.63 4.16
CA SER A 170 -9.20 -1.43 2.94
C SER A 170 -8.16 -0.98 1.92
N TYR A 171 -7.80 -1.89 1.02
CA TYR A 171 -7.07 -1.51 -0.19
C TYR A 171 -8.02 -0.77 -1.15
N ALA A 172 -7.43 -0.04 -2.08
CA ALA A 172 -8.15 0.51 -3.22
C ALA A 172 -7.93 -0.35 -4.46
N ASN A 173 -8.89 -0.34 -5.38
CA ASN A 173 -8.72 -0.98 -6.68
C ASN A 173 -7.83 -0.08 -7.58
N PRO A 174 -6.68 -0.58 -8.07
CA PRO A 174 -5.74 0.24 -8.80
C PRO A 174 -6.11 0.48 -10.27
N SER A 175 -7.11 -0.22 -10.80
CA SER A 175 -7.36 -0.31 -12.25
C SER A 175 -8.71 0.26 -12.66
N LEU A 176 -9.26 1.21 -11.92
CA LEU A 176 -10.55 1.83 -12.25
C LEU A 176 -10.41 3.26 -12.79
N LEU A 177 -11.21 3.56 -13.81
CA LEU A 177 -11.46 4.91 -14.28
C LEU A 177 -12.96 5.06 -14.55
N ASN A 178 -13.60 6.06 -13.95
CA ASN A 178 -15.05 6.25 -13.99
C ASN A 178 -15.82 4.98 -13.55
N GLY A 179 -15.27 4.23 -12.58
CA GLY A 179 -15.84 2.99 -12.06
C GLY A 179 -15.73 1.77 -12.99
N ALA A 180 -15.14 1.91 -14.19
CA ALA A 180 -14.91 0.82 -15.12
C ALA A 180 -13.43 0.39 -15.12
N PRO A 181 -13.11 -0.87 -15.49
CA PRO A 181 -11.73 -1.29 -15.69
C PRO A 181 -11.00 -0.38 -16.69
N CYS A 182 -9.75 -0.07 -16.38
CA CYS A 182 -8.83 0.56 -17.32
C CYS A 182 -8.74 -0.25 -18.62
N PRO A 183 -8.55 0.41 -19.79
CA PRO A 183 -8.60 -0.27 -21.09
C PRO A 183 -7.43 -1.24 -21.34
N GLY A 184 -6.39 -1.21 -20.49
CA GLY A 184 -5.14 -1.95 -20.71
C GLY A 184 -4.26 -1.30 -21.78
N GLY A 185 -3.33 -2.08 -22.33
CA GLY A 185 -2.35 -1.64 -23.32
C GLY A 185 -0.99 -1.29 -22.71
N ARG A 186 -0.14 -0.72 -23.57
CA ARG A 186 1.25 -0.36 -23.25
C ARG A 186 1.38 0.97 -22.49
N ALA A 187 0.34 1.80 -22.45
CA ALA A 187 0.40 3.09 -21.77
C ALA A 187 0.69 2.91 -20.27
N GLY A 188 1.80 3.46 -19.78
CA GLY A 188 2.27 3.27 -18.40
C GLY A 188 3.08 1.99 -18.16
N PHE A 189 3.25 1.16 -19.20
CA PHE A 189 3.93 -0.13 -19.14
C PHE A 189 4.96 -0.30 -20.26
N ASP A 190 5.29 0.75 -20.99
CA ASP A 190 6.13 0.67 -22.19
C ASP A 190 7.63 0.78 -21.91
N ILE A 191 8.04 0.94 -20.65
CA ILE A 191 9.45 0.86 -20.23
C ILE A 191 10.13 -0.44 -20.65
N HIS A 192 9.39 -1.55 -20.71
CA HIS A 192 9.94 -2.85 -21.08
C HIS A 192 9.17 -3.47 -22.25
N PRO A 193 9.87 -4.10 -23.22
CA PRO A 193 9.20 -4.74 -24.36
C PRO A 193 8.31 -5.94 -24.01
N ALA A 194 8.49 -6.55 -22.85
CA ALA A 194 7.65 -7.65 -22.38
C ALA A 194 6.39 -7.20 -21.62
N PHE A 195 6.27 -5.91 -21.34
CA PHE A 195 5.17 -5.35 -20.58
C PHE A 195 4.07 -4.80 -21.48
N ASN A 196 2.85 -5.23 -21.18
CA ASN A 196 1.61 -4.77 -21.77
C ASN A 196 0.48 -5.20 -20.82
N ALA A 197 -0.35 -4.27 -20.35
CA ALA A 197 -1.50 -4.63 -19.54
C ALA A 197 -2.56 -5.28 -20.43
N ASP A 198 -2.63 -6.60 -20.43
CA ASP A 198 -3.58 -7.35 -21.25
C ASP A 198 -5.03 -6.97 -20.88
N PRO A 199 -5.84 -6.42 -21.81
CA PRO A 199 -7.17 -5.91 -21.48
C PRO A 199 -8.11 -6.96 -20.89
N GLN A 200 -8.03 -8.21 -21.36
CA GLN A 200 -8.92 -9.27 -20.90
C GLN A 200 -8.54 -9.70 -19.48
N ARG A 201 -7.26 -9.99 -19.24
CA ARG A 201 -6.77 -10.36 -17.90
C ARG A 201 -6.96 -9.22 -16.91
N LEU A 202 -6.73 -7.98 -17.35
CA LEU A 202 -6.96 -6.79 -16.53
C LEU A 202 -8.42 -6.67 -16.11
N ALA A 203 -9.37 -6.86 -17.02
CA ALA A 203 -10.80 -6.82 -16.70
C ALA A 203 -11.17 -7.93 -15.71
N GLU A 204 -10.66 -9.15 -15.90
CA GLU A 204 -10.88 -10.29 -15.00
C GLU A 204 -10.35 -10.03 -13.58
N VAL A 205 -9.11 -9.56 -13.45
CA VAL A 205 -8.52 -9.20 -12.14
C VAL A 205 -9.26 -8.02 -11.51
N THR A 206 -9.65 -7.02 -12.30
CA THR A 206 -10.42 -5.86 -11.81
C THR A 206 -11.77 -6.30 -11.24
N ASP A 207 -12.46 -7.21 -11.93
CA ASP A 207 -13.74 -7.77 -11.45
C ASP A 207 -13.53 -8.56 -10.15
N PHE A 208 -12.55 -9.47 -10.10
CA PHE A 208 -12.21 -10.21 -8.88
C PHE A 208 -11.96 -9.28 -7.69
N VAL A 209 -11.21 -8.17 -7.90
CA VAL A 209 -10.94 -7.19 -6.84
C VAL A 209 -12.23 -6.55 -6.33
N GLN A 210 -13.10 -6.10 -7.24
CA GLN A 210 -14.36 -5.41 -6.90
C GLN A 210 -15.41 -6.34 -6.30
N SER A 211 -15.59 -7.53 -6.87
CA SER A 211 -16.73 -8.41 -6.60
C SER A 211 -16.44 -9.44 -5.51
N GLU A 212 -15.17 -9.83 -5.33
CA GLU A 212 -14.78 -10.91 -4.42
C GLU A 212 -13.83 -10.44 -3.32
N PHE A 213 -12.67 -9.90 -3.69
CA PHE A 213 -11.58 -9.62 -2.75
C PHE A 213 -11.93 -8.54 -1.72
N LEU A 214 -12.25 -7.32 -2.16
CA LEU A 214 -12.56 -6.21 -1.26
C LEU A 214 -13.80 -6.50 -0.37
N PRO A 215 -14.91 -7.05 -0.90
CA PRO A 215 -16.05 -7.46 -0.07
C PRO A 215 -15.70 -8.56 0.94
N SER A 216 -14.83 -9.51 0.58
CA SER A 216 -14.40 -10.58 1.49
C SER A 216 -13.53 -10.05 2.63
N LEU A 217 -12.59 -9.13 2.35
CA LEU A 217 -11.83 -8.46 3.41
C LEU A 217 -12.75 -7.71 4.38
N LYS A 218 -13.78 -7.02 3.89
CA LYS A 218 -14.79 -6.39 4.74
C LYS A 218 -15.50 -7.40 5.61
N LYS A 219 -15.95 -8.52 5.03
CA LYS A 219 -16.64 -9.59 5.74
C LYS A 219 -15.77 -10.18 6.86
N LEU A 220 -14.50 -10.42 6.56
CA LEU A 220 -13.52 -10.90 7.52
C LEU A 220 -13.31 -9.85 8.63
N ALA A 221 -12.84 -8.65 8.32
CA ALA A 221 -12.55 -7.62 9.33
C ALA A 221 -13.75 -7.32 10.26
N THR A 222 -14.97 -7.30 9.71
CA THR A 222 -16.21 -6.98 10.45
C THR A 222 -16.95 -8.21 11.03
N CYS A 223 -16.36 -9.41 10.97
CA CYS A 223 -16.98 -10.65 11.44
C CYS A 223 -18.40 -10.89 10.86
N SER A 224 -18.62 -10.52 9.60
CA SER A 224 -19.89 -10.70 8.89
C SER A 224 -19.85 -11.82 7.84
N GLY A 225 -18.69 -12.45 7.67
CA GLY A 225 -18.51 -13.67 6.87
C GLY A 225 -17.13 -14.30 7.05
N GLY A 226 -16.93 -15.50 6.49
CA GLY A 226 -15.73 -16.32 6.73
C GLY A 226 -15.79 -17.08 8.06
N VAL A 227 -14.65 -17.24 8.74
CA VAL A 227 -14.61 -17.79 10.11
C VAL A 227 -15.23 -16.75 11.05
N LEU A 228 -16.42 -17.07 11.57
CA LEU A 228 -17.16 -16.17 12.44
C LEU A 228 -16.43 -15.98 13.77
N CYS A 229 -16.51 -14.75 14.28
CA CYS A 229 -15.88 -14.37 15.53
C CYS A 229 -16.66 -14.93 16.72
N GLY A 230 -15.94 -15.41 17.75
CA GLY A 230 -16.54 -15.98 18.95
C GLY A 230 -17.30 -14.93 19.79
N ASN A 231 -16.82 -13.69 19.80
CA ASN A 231 -17.52 -12.55 20.40
C ASN A 231 -17.51 -11.35 19.43
N PRO A 232 -18.52 -11.23 18.54
CA PRO A 232 -18.58 -10.14 17.58
C PRO A 232 -18.53 -8.73 18.21
N ALA A 233 -18.94 -8.56 19.46
CA ALA A 233 -18.88 -7.26 20.14
C ALA A 233 -17.45 -6.80 20.46
N ARG A 234 -16.50 -7.74 20.55
CA ARG A 234 -15.09 -7.47 20.91
C ARG A 234 -14.09 -7.87 19.83
N ASP A 235 -14.52 -8.65 18.85
CA ASP A 235 -13.64 -9.23 17.83
C ASP A 235 -13.73 -8.51 16.48
N ARG A 236 -14.72 -7.64 16.30
CA ARG A 236 -14.88 -6.84 15.08
C ARG A 236 -13.85 -5.72 15.04
N MET A 237 -13.19 -5.57 13.90
CA MET A 237 -12.34 -4.42 13.59
C MET A 237 -13.19 -3.25 13.08
N THR A 238 -12.69 -2.02 13.27
CA THR A 238 -13.26 -0.84 12.63
C THR A 238 -12.81 -0.84 11.16
N PHE A 239 -13.75 -0.98 10.23
CA PHE A 239 -13.44 -1.09 8.80
C PHE A 239 -13.60 0.25 8.08
N VAL A 240 -12.62 0.61 7.25
CA VAL A 240 -12.56 1.88 6.50
C VAL A 240 -12.42 1.59 5.01
N ASP A 241 -13.43 1.96 4.23
CA ASP A 241 -13.50 1.82 2.77
C ASP A 241 -13.97 3.10 2.04
N GLN A 242 -14.15 4.21 2.74
CA GLN A 242 -14.71 5.45 2.19
C GLN A 242 -13.88 6.00 1.01
N HIS A 243 -12.57 5.77 1.00
CA HIS A 243 -11.68 6.20 -0.08
C HIS A 243 -11.93 5.47 -1.41
N GLN A 244 -12.55 4.28 -1.41
CA GLN A 244 -12.74 3.48 -2.62
C GLN A 244 -13.54 4.22 -3.71
N ALA A 245 -14.56 5.00 -3.33
CA ALA A 245 -15.37 5.77 -4.26
C ALA A 245 -14.55 6.81 -5.03
N ALA A 246 -13.58 7.46 -4.38
CA ALA A 246 -12.68 8.38 -5.05
C ALA A 246 -11.71 7.62 -5.98
N PHE A 247 -11.11 6.54 -5.48
CA PHE A 247 -10.18 5.71 -6.27
C PHE A 247 -10.79 5.14 -7.57
N ALA A 248 -12.12 5.01 -7.66
CA ALA A 248 -12.82 4.61 -8.88
C ALA A 248 -12.52 5.53 -10.10
N ASN A 249 -12.01 6.74 -9.88
CA ASN A 249 -11.62 7.70 -10.92
C ASN A 249 -10.10 7.92 -11.03
N HIS A 250 -9.30 7.23 -10.20
CA HIS A 250 -7.88 7.53 -10.00
C HIS A 250 -6.98 6.29 -10.22
N GLY A 251 -7.44 5.30 -10.97
CA GLY A 251 -6.64 4.13 -11.35
C GLY A 251 -5.42 4.50 -12.20
N PHE A 252 -4.56 3.51 -12.48
CA PHE A 252 -3.27 3.74 -13.15
C PHE A 252 -3.41 4.41 -14.53
N CYS A 253 -4.53 4.22 -15.23
CA CYS A 253 -4.78 4.78 -16.55
C CYS A 253 -5.35 6.21 -16.52
N ALA A 254 -5.65 6.77 -15.34
CA ALA A 254 -6.23 8.10 -15.21
C ALA A 254 -5.22 9.18 -15.66
N ARG A 255 -5.73 10.14 -16.43
CA ARG A 255 -4.96 11.26 -17.00
C ARG A 255 -5.79 12.54 -16.95
N ALA A 256 -5.14 13.68 -16.77
CA ALA A 256 -5.78 14.99 -16.83
C ALA A 256 -4.88 16.03 -17.50
N GLU A 257 -5.49 17.09 -18.04
CA GLU A 257 -4.76 18.25 -18.56
C GLU A 257 -3.95 18.96 -17.47
N THR A 258 -4.33 18.79 -16.20
CA THR A 258 -3.63 19.31 -15.02
C THR A 258 -2.47 18.43 -14.54
N ASP A 259 -2.24 17.27 -15.15
CA ASP A 259 -1.08 16.43 -14.83
C ASP A 259 0.23 17.19 -15.06
N PRO A 260 1.34 16.83 -14.40
CA PRO A 260 2.62 17.50 -14.58
C PRO A 260 3.03 17.54 -16.07
N PRO A 261 3.68 18.62 -16.54
CA PRO A 261 4.10 18.73 -17.94
C PRO A 261 4.89 17.51 -18.42
N PHE A 262 5.82 17.01 -17.59
CA PHE A 262 6.56 15.79 -17.85
C PHE A 262 5.64 14.59 -18.15
N ASP A 263 4.62 14.34 -17.33
CA ASP A 263 3.71 13.21 -17.54
C ASP A 263 2.92 13.36 -18.84
N ARG A 264 2.43 14.56 -19.16
CA ARG A 264 1.65 14.81 -20.39
C ARG A 264 2.50 14.69 -21.66
N GLU A 265 3.75 15.13 -21.60
CA GLU A 265 4.64 15.21 -22.75
C GLU A 265 5.45 13.93 -22.96
N CYS A 266 5.84 13.24 -21.89
CA CYS A 266 6.74 12.10 -21.94
C CYS A 266 6.06 10.74 -21.78
N PHE A 267 4.93 10.64 -21.08
CA PHE A 267 4.19 9.38 -20.95
C PHE A 267 3.11 9.27 -22.01
N SER A 268 3.48 8.71 -23.15
CA SER A 268 2.58 8.55 -24.30
C SER A 268 1.38 7.66 -23.95
N ALA A 269 0.18 8.09 -24.36
CA ALA A 269 -1.02 7.25 -24.27
C ALA A 269 -1.00 6.07 -25.25
N LYS A 270 -0.08 6.08 -26.22
CA LYS A 270 0.09 5.01 -27.21
C LYS A 270 1.06 3.92 -26.75
N GLY A 271 1.77 4.12 -25.64
CA GLY A 271 2.79 3.19 -25.19
C GLY A 271 4.11 3.28 -25.99
N GLU A 272 4.48 4.50 -26.36
CA GLU A 272 5.69 4.87 -27.13
C GLU A 272 6.52 5.93 -26.39
N SER A 273 6.61 5.82 -25.06
CA SER A 273 7.26 6.79 -24.16
C SER A 273 8.79 6.66 -24.19
N PHE A 274 9.30 5.44 -24.38
CA PHE A 274 10.71 5.11 -24.31
C PHE A 274 11.33 4.86 -25.67
N VAL A 275 12.60 5.25 -25.82
CA VAL A 275 13.40 4.97 -27.01
C VAL A 275 13.69 3.47 -27.09
N ALA A 276 13.37 2.86 -28.23
CA ALA A 276 13.52 1.42 -28.42
C ALA A 276 14.98 1.00 -28.70
N ASP A 277 15.79 1.89 -29.26
CA ASP A 277 17.21 1.63 -29.50
C ASP A 277 18.02 1.79 -28.21
N ILE A 278 18.76 0.75 -27.83
CA ILE A 278 19.50 0.69 -26.57
C ILE A 278 20.67 1.71 -26.50
N VAL A 279 21.28 2.02 -27.64
CA VAL A 279 22.43 2.93 -27.70
C VAL A 279 21.93 4.37 -27.51
N ASP A 280 20.83 4.72 -28.16
CA ASP A 280 20.21 6.02 -28.01
C ASP A 280 19.56 6.19 -26.61
N ALA A 281 18.89 5.13 -26.12
CA ALA A 281 18.24 5.12 -24.81
C ALA A 281 19.24 5.31 -23.64
N ALA A 282 20.51 4.92 -23.80
CA ALA A 282 21.54 5.13 -22.79
C ALA A 282 21.82 6.61 -22.51
N ASN A 283 21.63 7.47 -23.51
CA ASN A 283 21.80 8.92 -23.36
C ASN A 283 20.47 9.62 -23.05
N ASN A 284 19.40 9.23 -23.75
CA ASN A 284 18.06 9.80 -23.59
C ASN A 284 17.02 8.67 -23.62
N PRO A 285 16.58 8.15 -22.45
CA PRO A 285 15.67 7.02 -22.42
C PRO A 285 14.25 7.35 -22.92
N LEU A 286 13.85 8.63 -22.90
CA LEU A 286 12.52 9.08 -23.27
C LEU A 286 12.49 9.69 -24.68
N VAL A 287 11.45 9.37 -25.44
CA VAL A 287 11.22 9.91 -26.79
C VAL A 287 11.01 11.43 -26.76
N CYS A 288 10.41 11.96 -25.68
CA CYS A 288 10.21 13.40 -25.49
C CYS A 288 11.53 14.19 -25.29
N GLY A 289 12.65 13.50 -25.02
CA GLY A 289 13.96 14.13 -24.76
C GLY A 289 14.13 14.76 -23.38
N ALA A 290 13.15 14.65 -22.47
CA ALA A 290 13.28 15.16 -21.10
C ALA A 290 14.25 14.32 -20.27
N GLY A 291 14.96 14.96 -19.34
CA GLY A 291 15.85 14.27 -18.43
C GLY A 291 15.10 13.53 -17.32
N ALA A 292 15.63 12.42 -16.84
CA ALA A 292 15.04 11.70 -15.69
C ALA A 292 14.90 12.59 -14.44
N SER A 293 15.78 13.59 -14.29
CA SER A 293 15.72 14.60 -13.23
C SER A 293 14.52 15.54 -13.31
N ASP A 294 13.80 15.57 -14.43
CA ASP A 294 12.63 16.42 -14.63
C ASP A 294 11.35 15.75 -14.13
N PHE A 295 11.39 14.44 -13.89
CA PHE A 295 10.29 13.74 -13.28
C PHE A 295 10.05 14.24 -11.84
N ARG A 296 8.80 14.59 -11.53
CA ARG A 296 8.41 15.09 -10.21
C ARG A 296 7.54 14.06 -9.50
N PRO A 297 8.12 13.10 -8.75
CA PRO A 297 7.35 12.00 -8.19
C PRO A 297 6.22 12.49 -7.27
N TYR A 298 6.41 13.57 -6.51
CA TYR A 298 5.40 14.03 -5.56
C TYR A 298 4.42 15.09 -6.09
N SER A 299 4.49 15.44 -7.38
CA SER A 299 3.53 16.38 -7.98
C SER A 299 2.14 15.77 -8.10
N PRO A 300 1.08 16.58 -7.92
CA PRO A 300 -0.30 16.15 -8.10
C PRO A 300 -0.59 15.56 -9.48
N ARG A 301 -1.38 14.48 -9.53
CA ARG A 301 -1.79 13.77 -10.77
C ARG A 301 -3.21 13.24 -10.69
N ALA A 302 -3.82 13.04 -11.85
CA ALA A 302 -5.11 12.38 -12.00
C ALA A 302 -5.08 10.92 -11.54
N ARG A 303 -3.96 10.22 -11.72
CA ARG A 303 -3.79 8.85 -11.21
C ARG A 303 -3.22 8.86 -9.80
N TRP A 304 -3.84 8.09 -8.92
CA TRP A 304 -3.35 7.82 -7.57
C TRP A 304 -2.59 6.51 -7.48
N ILE A 305 -2.27 5.91 -8.62
CA ILE A 305 -1.55 4.65 -8.74
C ILE A 305 -0.31 4.85 -9.61
N ARG A 306 0.80 4.30 -9.15
CA ARG A 306 2.05 4.16 -9.91
C ARG A 306 1.95 3.03 -10.92
N ASP A 307 2.44 3.24 -12.12
CA ASP A 307 2.59 2.22 -13.14
C ASP A 307 4.08 1.80 -13.27
N ALA A 308 4.40 0.96 -14.26
CA ALA A 308 5.77 0.50 -14.44
C ALA A 308 6.71 1.62 -14.93
N ASN A 309 6.18 2.58 -15.69
CA ASN A 309 6.96 3.74 -16.14
C ASN A 309 7.35 4.63 -14.97
N ASP A 310 6.46 4.89 -14.01
CA ASP A 310 6.85 5.63 -12.80
C ASP A 310 7.96 4.92 -12.05
N SER A 311 7.83 3.61 -11.88
CA SER A 311 8.78 2.79 -11.12
C SER A 311 10.19 2.91 -11.67
N TYR A 312 10.32 3.10 -12.98
CA TYR A 312 11.59 3.42 -13.63
C TYR A 312 12.27 4.68 -13.06
N PHE A 313 11.50 5.69 -12.67
CA PHE A 313 12.05 6.93 -12.12
C PHE A 313 12.06 6.95 -10.59
N THR A 314 11.18 6.19 -9.92
CA THR A 314 11.01 6.28 -8.46
C THR A 314 11.66 5.17 -7.66
N ALA A 315 11.78 3.98 -8.26
CA ALA A 315 12.08 2.75 -7.53
C ALA A 315 13.22 1.94 -8.17
N MET A 316 13.62 2.27 -9.40
CA MET A 316 14.76 1.63 -10.06
C MET A 316 16.09 2.06 -9.44
N THR A 317 16.55 1.31 -8.46
CA THR A 317 17.89 1.41 -7.90
C THR A 317 18.91 0.68 -8.80
N TYR A 318 19.12 1.23 -10.00
CA TYR A 318 20.06 0.74 -11.03
C TYR A 318 21.48 0.34 -10.55
N PRO A 319 22.11 0.98 -9.54
CA PRO A 319 23.46 0.59 -9.09
C PRO A 319 23.56 -0.78 -8.39
N GLN A 320 22.43 -1.47 -8.18
CA GLN A 320 22.35 -2.67 -7.33
C GLN A 320 22.35 -3.99 -8.11
N ALA A 321 21.99 -3.98 -9.41
CA ALA A 321 21.97 -5.18 -10.26
C ALA A 321 23.39 -5.64 -10.67
N GLN A 322 24.34 -4.71 -10.84
CA GLN A 322 25.73 -5.04 -11.22
C GLN A 322 26.53 -5.76 -10.11
N LYS A 323 26.03 -5.81 -8.87
CA LYS A 323 26.68 -6.48 -7.72
C LYS A 323 25.80 -7.51 -7.02
N ALA A 324 24.63 -7.81 -7.58
CA ALA A 324 23.77 -8.87 -7.07
C ALA A 324 24.36 -10.25 -7.44
N PRO A 325 24.15 -11.30 -6.62
CA PRO A 325 24.58 -12.66 -6.95
C PRO A 325 24.04 -13.08 -8.32
N THR A 326 24.69 -14.05 -8.97
CA THR A 326 24.50 -14.59 -10.34
C THR A 326 23.07 -14.97 -10.77
N ASN A 327 22.08 -14.78 -9.91
CA ASN A 327 20.65 -15.04 -10.15
C ASN A 327 19.82 -13.75 -10.27
N GLN A 328 20.45 -12.57 -10.36
CA GLN A 328 19.78 -11.34 -10.77
C GLN A 328 20.23 -10.92 -12.18
N PRO A 329 19.31 -10.42 -13.00
CA PRO A 329 19.58 -10.04 -14.38
C PRO A 329 20.62 -8.92 -14.43
N GLY A 330 21.72 -9.18 -15.14
CA GLY A 330 22.79 -8.20 -15.34
C GLY A 330 22.44 -7.10 -16.34
N ASP A 331 21.28 -7.20 -16.99
CA ASP A 331 20.81 -6.31 -18.07
C ASP A 331 19.29 -6.09 -17.95
N ILE A 332 18.83 -4.86 -18.20
CA ILE A 332 17.40 -4.51 -18.26
C ILE A 332 16.66 -5.15 -19.44
N HIS A 333 17.39 -5.67 -20.42
CA HIS A 333 16.85 -6.41 -21.56
C HIS A 333 16.82 -7.92 -21.34
N ASP A 334 17.30 -8.40 -20.19
CA ASP A 334 17.15 -9.79 -19.80
C ASP A 334 15.66 -10.11 -19.56
N ALA A 335 15.19 -11.22 -20.13
CA ALA A 335 13.83 -11.72 -19.89
C ALA A 335 13.51 -11.87 -18.40
N THR A 336 14.50 -12.21 -17.56
CA THR A 336 14.35 -12.28 -16.11
C THR A 336 14.26 -10.91 -15.44
N TRP A 337 14.72 -9.83 -16.09
CA TRP A 337 14.59 -8.45 -15.60
C TRP A 337 13.17 -7.94 -15.73
N GLY A 338 12.51 -8.16 -16.86
CA GLY A 338 11.08 -7.85 -16.99
C GLY A 338 10.28 -8.54 -15.89
N VAL A 339 10.55 -9.82 -15.62
CA VAL A 339 9.84 -10.59 -14.59
C VAL A 339 10.14 -10.11 -13.17
N LEU A 340 11.41 -9.82 -12.85
CA LEU A 340 11.80 -9.33 -11.52
C LEU A 340 11.34 -7.88 -11.30
N SER A 341 11.45 -6.98 -12.27
CA SER A 341 11.03 -5.57 -12.13
C SER A 341 9.50 -5.39 -12.13
N ALA A 342 8.75 -6.21 -12.88
CA ALA A 342 7.29 -6.28 -12.83
C ALA A 342 6.77 -6.57 -11.41
N VAL A 343 7.47 -7.43 -10.67
CA VAL A 343 7.03 -7.96 -9.37
C VAL A 343 7.74 -7.30 -8.18
N TYR A 344 9.01 -6.90 -8.32
CA TYR A 344 9.80 -6.24 -7.27
C TYR A 344 9.80 -4.71 -7.37
N GLY A 345 9.54 -4.11 -8.53
CA GLY A 345 9.87 -2.71 -8.84
C GLY A 345 8.93 -1.64 -8.28
N GLY A 346 7.93 -1.99 -7.47
CA GLY A 346 6.96 -0.99 -6.96
C GLY A 346 5.92 -0.54 -7.98
N ALA A 347 5.76 -1.27 -9.10
CA ALA A 347 4.64 -1.07 -10.02
C ALA A 347 3.29 -1.35 -9.31
N ILE A 348 2.26 -0.57 -9.63
CA ILE A 348 0.89 -0.70 -9.11
C ILE A 348 0.81 -0.48 -7.58
N HIS A 349 1.20 0.72 -7.13
CA HIS A 349 1.08 1.14 -5.74
C HIS A 349 0.45 2.53 -5.62
N PRO A 350 -0.27 2.83 -4.52
CA PRO A 350 -0.76 4.18 -4.27
C PRO A 350 0.36 5.22 -4.28
N THR A 351 0.10 6.36 -4.94
CA THR A 351 0.96 7.53 -4.87
C THR A 351 0.86 8.17 -3.47
N ALA A 352 1.64 9.22 -3.25
CA ALA A 352 1.53 10.04 -2.06
C ALA A 352 0.12 10.65 -1.89
N GLU A 353 -0.58 10.94 -3.00
CA GLU A 353 -1.97 11.43 -2.99
C GLU A 353 -2.97 10.32 -2.73
N GLY A 354 -2.78 9.14 -3.34
CA GLY A 354 -3.60 7.97 -3.01
C GLY A 354 -3.54 7.61 -1.52
N HIS A 355 -2.34 7.65 -0.94
CA HIS A 355 -2.18 7.48 0.51
C HIS A 355 -2.77 8.64 1.34
N ALA A 356 -2.82 9.86 0.81
CA ALA A 356 -3.50 10.96 1.48
C ALA A 356 -5.03 10.70 1.55
N ALA A 357 -5.63 10.28 0.43
CA ALA A 357 -7.05 9.93 0.40
C ALA A 357 -7.39 8.76 1.35
N MET A 358 -6.51 7.75 1.45
CA MET A 358 -6.65 6.67 2.44
C MET A 358 -6.54 7.19 3.88
N ALA A 359 -5.64 8.14 4.15
CA ALA A 359 -5.47 8.74 5.47
C ALA A 359 -6.70 9.56 5.88
N ASP A 360 -7.25 10.34 4.95
CA ASP A 360 -8.46 11.15 5.15
C ASP A 360 -9.68 10.25 5.43
N ALA A 361 -9.76 9.07 4.81
CA ALA A 361 -10.79 8.08 5.12
C ALA A 361 -10.61 7.44 6.52
N ALA A 362 -9.37 7.21 6.94
CA ALA A 362 -9.07 6.56 8.23
C ALA A 362 -9.21 7.51 9.43
N LEU A 363 -9.01 8.82 9.23
CA LEU A 363 -8.98 9.80 10.31
C LEU A 363 -10.31 9.93 11.09
N PRO A 364 -11.51 9.97 10.47
CA PRO A 364 -12.77 9.99 11.21
C PRO A 364 -12.98 8.74 12.07
N ALA A 365 -12.56 7.57 11.57
CA ALA A 365 -12.63 6.32 12.33
C ALA A 365 -11.71 6.36 13.54
N ALA A 366 -10.47 6.85 13.39
CA ALA A 366 -9.53 7.02 14.50
C ALA A 366 -10.05 8.00 15.55
N THR A 367 -10.57 9.13 15.09
CA THR A 367 -11.16 10.17 15.95
C THR A 367 -12.33 9.61 16.78
N SER A 368 -13.25 8.89 16.13
CA SER A 368 -14.40 8.24 16.79
C SER A 368 -13.98 7.19 17.82
N VAL A 369 -13.09 6.26 17.43
CA VAL A 369 -12.62 5.17 18.31
C VAL A 369 -11.87 5.71 19.54
N LEU A 370 -11.12 6.81 19.37
CA LEU A 370 -10.39 7.46 20.46
C LEU A 370 -11.28 8.40 21.29
N GLY A 371 -12.54 8.62 20.90
CA GLY A 371 -13.43 9.58 21.58
C GLY A 371 -12.98 11.04 21.42
N LEU A 372 -12.20 11.34 20.39
CA LEU A 372 -11.73 12.68 20.06
C LEU A 372 -12.79 13.37 19.18
N GLY A 373 -12.86 14.70 19.22
CA GLY A 373 -13.83 15.45 18.39
C GLY A 373 -15.31 15.24 18.73
N LEU A 374 -15.64 14.40 19.73
CA LEU A 374 -16.91 14.51 20.45
C LEU A 374 -16.87 15.87 21.14
N SER A 375 -17.58 16.82 20.54
CA SER A 375 -17.86 18.14 21.08
C SER A 375 -17.80 18.13 22.60
N GLU A 376 -17.02 19.05 23.16
CA GLU A 376 -17.32 19.67 24.45
C GLU A 376 -18.83 19.66 24.62
N ALA A 377 -19.33 19.13 25.75
CA ALA A 377 -20.73 19.24 26.11
C ALA A 377 -21.25 20.60 25.66
N GLN A 378 -22.37 20.66 24.92
CA GLN A 378 -22.98 21.91 24.48
C GLN A 378 -22.80 22.94 25.59
N VAL A 379 -21.92 23.92 25.39
CA VAL A 379 -21.78 25.01 26.34
C VAL A 379 -23.09 25.78 26.21
N THR A 380 -24.05 25.45 27.05
CA THR A 380 -25.21 26.28 27.30
C THR A 380 -24.69 27.54 27.95
N SER A 381 -24.44 28.56 27.13
CA SER A 381 -24.23 29.91 27.62
C SER A 381 -25.57 30.43 28.15
N GLU A 382 -25.90 30.11 29.40
CA GLU A 382 -26.99 30.80 30.10
C GLU A 382 -26.49 32.19 30.55
N PRO A 383 -27.23 33.27 30.27
CA PRO A 383 -26.88 34.59 30.78
C PRO A 383 -26.89 34.57 32.32
N ILE A 384 -25.85 35.17 32.92
CA ILE A 384 -25.74 35.34 34.37
C ILE A 384 -26.98 36.08 34.88
N SER A 385 -27.68 35.49 35.85
CA SER A 385 -28.85 36.10 36.50
C SER A 385 -28.49 37.51 37.00
N PRO A 386 -29.35 38.53 36.76
CA PRO A 386 -29.09 39.88 37.23
C PRO A 386 -28.86 39.90 38.74
N ALA A 387 -27.83 40.63 39.18
CA ALA A 387 -27.56 40.82 40.60
C ALA A 387 -28.82 41.42 41.28
N ALA A 388 -29.29 40.76 42.34
CA ALA A 388 -30.44 41.22 43.10
C ALA A 388 -30.19 42.64 43.63
N PRO A 389 -31.18 43.55 43.58
CA PRO A 389 -31.01 44.89 44.09
C PRO A 389 -30.73 44.85 45.59
N VAL A 390 -29.65 45.51 45.99
CA VAL A 390 -29.31 45.76 47.40
C VAL A 390 -30.44 46.60 47.98
N ARG A 391 -31.17 46.04 48.96
CA ARG A 391 -32.14 46.80 49.76
C ARG A 391 -31.39 47.87 50.56
N GLN A 392 -31.76 49.12 50.36
CA GLN A 392 -31.36 50.24 51.22
C GLN A 392 -32.03 50.17 52.58
#